data_AF-A0A8H7XWB5-F1
#
_entry.id   AF-A0A8H7XWB5-F1
#
_cell.length_a   1.000
_cell.length_b   1.000
_cell.length_c   1.000
_cell.angle_alpha   90.00
_cell.angle_beta   90.00
_cell.angle_gamma   90.00
#
_symmetry.space_group_name_H-M   'P 1'
#
loop_
_entity.id
_entity.type
_entity.pdbx_description
1 polymer ?
#
loop_
_entity_poly.entity_id
_entity_poly.type
_entity_poly.pdbx_seq_one_letter_code
_entity_poly.pdbx_strand_id
1 'polypeptide(L)'
;MFDSDRNPIRHIETVHESSKEPDIRPCDQQPPLYQIDLSQPPRMRYSLICADYVHEIRDMVEVYKGVMARTPAPRIVHFLARMLLRKVFTKEETEEISGIARNTGIPLHIVVAYNTFLDLFSGCISGGARVAACAGKSKVIHFRNLDWDMEPLRDMIIRVEYMIGGRVVAR
;
A
#
# COMPACT_ATOMS: atom_id res chain seq x y z
N MET A 1 31.86 1.85 -59.76
CA MET A 1 31.52 0.57 -60.42
C MET A 1 32.28 -0.53 -59.67
N PHE A 2 31.62 -1.65 -59.37
CA PHE A 2 32.09 -2.84 -58.62
C PHE A 2 31.87 -2.89 -57.10
N ASP A 3 30.65 -3.28 -56.73
CA ASP A 3 30.24 -4.55 -56.12
C ASP A 3 31.11 -5.36 -55.11
N SER A 4 30.38 -5.86 -54.12
CA SER A 4 30.43 -7.11 -53.34
C SER A 4 31.59 -7.52 -52.42
N ASP A 5 31.13 -7.88 -51.20
CA ASP A 5 31.52 -9.02 -50.37
C ASP A 5 32.85 -9.02 -49.60
N ARG A 6 32.73 -8.82 -48.27
CA ARG A 6 32.81 -9.94 -47.32
C ARG A 6 32.51 -9.50 -45.88
N ASN A 7 31.44 -10.06 -45.33
CA ASN A 7 31.28 -10.24 -43.88
C ASN A 7 31.93 -11.58 -43.49
N PRO A 8 32.54 -11.68 -42.29
CA PRO A 8 32.19 -12.82 -41.46
C PRO A 8 31.94 -12.41 -40.00
N ILE A 9 30.68 -12.60 -39.60
CA ILE A 9 30.17 -13.13 -38.34
C ILE A 9 31.13 -13.09 -37.14
N ARG A 10 30.78 -12.28 -36.14
CA ARG A 10 30.86 -12.69 -34.72
C ARG A 10 29.46 -12.67 -34.14
N HIS A 11 28.96 -13.86 -33.81
CA HIS A 11 27.80 -14.07 -32.96
C HIS A 11 27.99 -13.31 -31.64
N ILE A 12 27.12 -12.36 -31.38
CA ILE A 12 26.76 -11.97 -30.02
C ILE A 12 25.36 -12.51 -29.84
N GLU A 13 25.22 -13.54 -29.01
CA GLU A 13 23.93 -14.02 -28.54
C GLU A 13 23.21 -12.85 -27.86
N THR A 14 22.17 -12.34 -28.52
CA THR A 14 21.19 -11.48 -27.89
C THR A 14 20.40 -12.35 -26.92
N VAL A 15 20.75 -12.24 -25.63
CA VAL A 15 19.89 -12.68 -24.54
C VAL A 15 18.54 -11.99 -24.74
N HIS A 16 17.52 -12.79 -25.04
CA HIS A 16 16.15 -12.35 -25.17
C HIS A 16 15.63 -12.07 -23.75
N GLU A 17 16.05 -10.95 -23.18
CA GLU A 17 15.45 -10.41 -21.97
C GLU A 17 14.10 -9.83 -22.40
N SER A 18 13.06 -10.65 -22.22
CA SER A 18 11.67 -10.23 -22.32
C SER A 18 11.41 -9.20 -21.23
N SER A 19 11.80 -7.95 -21.50
CA SER A 19 11.38 -6.77 -20.76
C SER A 19 9.87 -6.68 -20.88
N LYS A 20 9.16 -7.21 -19.87
CA LYS A 20 7.79 -6.81 -19.63
C LYS A 20 7.82 -5.31 -19.44
N GLU A 21 7.28 -4.60 -20.42
CA GLU A 21 7.00 -3.18 -20.31
C GLU A 21 6.27 -2.94 -18.99
N PRO A 22 6.69 -1.98 -18.16
CA PRO A 22 6.00 -1.72 -16.90
C PRO A 22 4.53 -1.44 -17.21
N ASP A 23 3.62 -2.06 -16.46
CA ASP A 23 2.19 -1.76 -16.52
C ASP A 23 1.99 -0.31 -16.06
N ILE A 24 2.11 0.64 -17.00
CA ILE A 24 1.81 2.05 -16.77
C ILE A 24 0.30 2.15 -16.79
N ARG A 25 -0.31 1.91 -15.63
CA ARG A 25 -1.72 2.25 -15.42
C ARG A 25 -1.88 3.76 -15.64
N PRO A 26 -2.93 4.20 -16.37
CA PRO A 26 -3.21 5.62 -16.51
C PRO A 26 -3.29 6.26 -15.12
N CYS A 27 -2.57 7.37 -14.93
CA CYS A 27 -2.51 8.17 -13.69
C CYS A 27 -3.84 8.91 -13.39
N ASP A 28 -4.89 8.54 -14.13
CA ASP A 28 -6.07 9.35 -14.42
C ASP A 28 -7.25 8.96 -13.51
N GLN A 29 -7.20 7.79 -12.86
CA GLN A 29 -8.23 7.34 -11.93
C GLN A 29 -7.79 7.63 -10.50
N GLN A 30 -8.45 8.61 -9.88
CA GLN A 30 -8.30 8.83 -8.44
C GLN A 30 -8.65 7.54 -7.68
N PRO A 31 -7.90 7.20 -6.61
CA PRO A 31 -8.22 6.05 -5.80
C PRO A 31 -9.67 6.10 -5.28
N PRO A 32 -10.35 4.95 -5.11
CA PRO A 32 -11.73 4.91 -4.63
C PRO A 32 -11.90 5.64 -3.30
N LEU A 33 -13.04 6.33 -3.13
CA LEU A 33 -13.38 7.08 -1.91
C LEU A 33 -14.34 6.27 -1.06
N TYR A 34 -13.99 6.06 0.21
CA TYR A 34 -14.83 5.41 1.21
C TYR A 34 -15.19 6.38 2.33
N GLN A 35 -16.39 6.21 2.87
CA GLN A 35 -16.86 6.96 4.03
C GLN A 35 -16.87 6.05 5.26
N ILE A 36 -16.15 6.46 6.29
CA ILE A 36 -16.03 5.72 7.55
C ILE A 36 -16.81 6.46 8.62
N ASP A 37 -17.93 5.89 9.05
CA ASP A 37 -18.75 6.46 10.11
C ASP A 37 -18.21 6.08 11.49
N LEU A 38 -17.61 7.07 12.17
CA LEU A 38 -17.04 6.93 13.50
C LEU A 38 -18.11 6.69 14.59
N SER A 39 -19.39 6.93 14.30
CA SER A 39 -20.48 6.58 15.21
C SER A 39 -20.78 5.08 15.24
N GLN A 40 -20.32 4.32 14.26
CA GLN A 40 -20.43 2.86 14.26
C GLN A 40 -19.44 2.25 15.27
N PRO A 41 -19.77 1.05 15.81
CA PRO A 41 -18.82 0.27 16.61
C PRO A 41 -17.48 0.11 15.85
N PRO A 42 -16.32 0.35 16.48
CA PRO A 42 -15.01 0.36 15.80
C PRO A 42 -14.76 -0.89 14.94
N ARG A 43 -15.14 -2.05 15.48
CA ARG A 43 -15.02 -3.35 14.80
C ARG A 43 -15.74 -3.46 13.45
N MET A 44 -16.76 -2.64 13.21
CA MET A 44 -17.59 -2.69 11.99
C MET A 44 -17.23 -1.62 10.97
N ARG A 45 -16.47 -0.59 11.35
CA ARG A 45 -16.22 0.62 10.55
C ARG A 45 -15.65 0.33 9.15
N TYR A 46 -14.76 -0.65 9.04
CA TYR A 46 -14.09 -1.01 7.78
C TYR A 46 -14.74 -2.19 7.05
N SER A 47 -15.95 -2.63 7.43
CA SER A 47 -16.54 -3.86 6.89
C SER A 47 -16.77 -3.81 5.38
N LEU A 48 -17.18 -2.65 4.85
CA LEU A 48 -17.38 -2.45 3.42
C LEU A 48 -16.05 -2.61 2.65
N ILE A 49 -15.02 -1.87 3.06
CA ILE A 49 -13.67 -1.96 2.46
C ILE A 49 -13.13 -3.39 2.54
N CYS A 50 -13.34 -4.07 3.67
CA CYS A 50 -12.91 -5.47 3.83
C CYS A 50 -13.63 -6.42 2.86
N ALA A 51 -14.89 -6.14 2.52
CA ALA A 51 -15.63 -6.95 1.56
C ALA A 51 -15.14 -6.68 0.13
N ASP A 52 -14.92 -5.42 -0.21
CA ASP A 52 -14.50 -4.99 -1.55
C ASP A 52 -13.07 -5.44 -1.88
N TYR A 53 -12.17 -5.44 -0.89
CA TYR A 53 -10.75 -5.79 -1.04
C TYR A 53 -10.36 -7.12 -0.39
N VAL A 54 -11.31 -8.04 -0.17
CA VAL A 54 -11.05 -9.28 0.57
C VAL A 54 -9.96 -10.12 -0.08
N HIS A 55 -9.86 -10.10 -1.41
CA HIS A 55 -8.90 -10.89 -2.17
C HIS A 55 -7.50 -10.31 -2.05
N GLU A 56 -7.36 -9.00 -2.29
CA GLU A 56 -6.11 -8.25 -2.19
C GLU A 56 -5.55 -8.31 -0.76
N ILE A 57 -6.41 -8.17 0.26
CA ILE A 57 -5.99 -8.30 1.66
C ILE A 57 -5.49 -9.72 1.98
N ARG A 58 -6.08 -10.75 1.36
CA ARG A 58 -5.60 -12.14 1.54
C ARG A 58 -4.26 -12.37 0.84
N ASP A 59 -4.05 -11.75 -0.31
CA ASP A 59 -2.78 -11.83 -1.05
C ASP A 59 -1.62 -11.18 -0.29
N MET A 60 -1.91 -10.24 0.63
CA MET A 60 -0.91 -9.71 1.56
C MET A 60 -0.25 -10.78 2.43
N VAL A 61 -0.89 -11.93 2.66
CA VAL A 61 -0.25 -13.02 3.41
C VAL A 61 1.02 -13.52 2.71
N GLU A 62 1.07 -13.51 1.38
CA GLU A 62 2.27 -13.92 0.63
C GLU A 62 3.39 -12.90 0.72
N VAL A 63 3.06 -11.60 0.67
CA VAL A 63 4.04 -10.53 0.89
C VAL A 63 4.63 -10.63 2.31
N TYR A 64 3.79 -10.85 3.33
CA TYR A 64 4.25 -11.09 4.71
C TYR A 64 5.20 -12.30 4.80
N LYS A 65 4.87 -13.42 4.16
CA LYS A 65 5.74 -14.61 4.13
C LYS A 65 7.08 -14.29 3.48
N GLY A 66 7.08 -13.52 2.38
CA GLY A 66 8.29 -13.04 1.73
C GLY A 66 9.19 -12.22 2.65
N VAL A 67 8.60 -11.30 3.43
CA VAL A 67 9.34 -10.52 4.44
C VAL A 67 9.92 -11.42 5.53
N MET A 68 9.13 -12.36 6.07
CA MET A 68 9.60 -13.29 7.11
C MET A 68 10.71 -14.20 6.61
N ALA A 69 10.67 -14.66 5.35
CA ALA A 69 11.70 -15.51 4.76
C ALA A 69 13.07 -14.84 4.66
N ARG A 70 13.12 -13.51 4.61
CA ARG A 70 14.37 -12.73 4.59
C ARG A 70 15.00 -12.54 5.98
N THR A 71 14.31 -12.97 7.05
CA THR A 71 14.84 -12.85 8.41
C THR A 71 15.79 -14.02 8.75
N PRO A 72 16.78 -13.83 9.62
CA PRO A 72 17.75 -14.88 9.96
C PRO A 72 17.15 -16.15 10.59
N ALA A 73 15.97 -16.03 11.22
CA ALA A 73 15.27 -17.15 11.87
C ALA A 73 13.74 -17.08 11.65
N PRO A 74 13.24 -17.38 10.44
CA PRO A 74 11.86 -17.10 10.04
C PRO A 74 10.80 -17.72 10.96
N ARG A 75 11.04 -18.95 11.43
CA ARG A 75 10.11 -19.65 12.34
C ARG A 75 10.01 -18.98 13.71
N ILE A 76 11.15 -18.56 14.26
CA ILE A 76 11.21 -17.90 15.56
C ILE A 76 10.59 -16.51 15.45
N VAL A 77 10.95 -15.75 14.42
CA VAL A 77 10.38 -14.42 14.18
C VAL A 77 8.87 -14.50 13.96
N HIS A 78 8.39 -15.47 13.17
CA HIS A 78 6.96 -15.67 12.98
C HIS A 78 6.25 -16.03 14.29
N PHE A 79 6.84 -16.92 15.10
CA PHE A 79 6.31 -17.26 16.42
C PHE A 79 6.22 -16.04 17.34
N LEU A 80 7.29 -15.24 17.40
CA LEU A 80 7.32 -14.00 18.17
C LEU A 80 6.31 -12.99 17.64
N ALA A 81 6.16 -12.85 16.32
CA ALA A 81 5.16 -11.98 15.71
C ALA A 81 3.74 -12.38 16.15
N ARG A 82 3.40 -13.67 16.12
CA ARG A 82 2.10 -14.18 16.63
C ARG A 82 1.90 -13.91 18.12
N MET A 83 2.97 -13.91 18.90
CA MET A 83 2.89 -13.67 20.34
C MET A 83 2.80 -12.18 20.70
N LEU A 84 3.54 -11.33 20.00
CA LEU A 84 3.73 -9.93 20.37
C LEU A 84 2.77 -8.99 19.64
N LEU A 85 2.46 -9.27 18.37
CA LEU A 85 1.60 -8.41 17.54
C LEU A 85 0.11 -8.76 17.74
N ARG A 86 -0.41 -8.43 18.92
CA ARG A 86 -1.79 -8.74 19.32
C ARG A 86 -2.70 -7.53 19.47
N LYS A 87 -2.14 -6.32 19.55
CA LYS A 87 -2.86 -5.07 19.74
C LYS A 87 -2.05 -3.90 19.20
N VAL A 88 -2.73 -2.79 18.98
CA VAL A 88 -2.11 -1.49 18.69
C VAL A 88 -2.27 -0.58 19.92
N PHE A 89 -1.98 0.72 19.78
CA PHE A 89 -1.87 1.64 20.91
C PHE A 89 -3.18 1.79 21.66
N THR A 90 -4.28 2.13 20.97
CA THR A 90 -5.58 2.30 21.62
C THR A 90 -6.44 1.04 21.53
N LYS A 91 -7.41 0.93 22.46
CA LYS A 91 -8.42 -0.13 22.44
C LYS A 91 -9.32 -0.01 21.20
N GLU A 92 -9.65 1.22 20.81
CA GLU A 92 -10.52 1.50 19.66
C GLU A 92 -9.88 1.01 18.37
N GLU A 93 -8.65 1.44 18.06
CA GLU A 93 -7.89 0.96 16.89
C GLU A 93 -7.68 -0.56 16.95
N THR A 94 -7.48 -1.14 18.15
CA THR A 94 -7.35 -2.60 18.30
C THR A 94 -8.63 -3.33 17.91
N GLU A 95 -9.81 -2.77 18.21
CA GLU A 95 -11.09 -3.33 17.77
C GLU A 95 -11.29 -3.17 16.25
N GLU A 96 -10.83 -2.07 15.64
CA GLU A 96 -10.84 -1.88 14.18
C GLU A 96 -9.99 -2.95 13.48
N ILE A 97 -8.74 -3.10 13.93
CA ILE A 97 -7.80 -4.12 13.42
C ILE A 97 -8.35 -5.54 13.62
N SER A 98 -9.02 -5.78 14.76
CA SER A 98 -9.69 -7.05 15.04
C SER A 98 -10.93 -7.28 14.17
N GLY A 99 -11.60 -6.22 13.72
CA GLY A 99 -12.68 -6.25 12.74
C GLY A 99 -12.16 -6.63 11.36
N ILE A 100 -11.10 -5.97 10.90
CA ILE A 100 -10.44 -6.25 9.62
C ILE A 100 -9.98 -7.72 9.56
N ALA A 101 -9.26 -8.18 10.58
CA ALA A 101 -8.79 -9.57 10.67
C ALA A 101 -9.95 -10.58 10.58
N ARG A 102 -11.06 -10.30 11.26
CA ARG A 102 -12.26 -11.15 11.25
C ARG A 102 -12.93 -11.18 9.88
N ASN A 103 -13.14 -10.00 9.28
CA ASN A 103 -13.92 -9.88 8.04
C ASN A 103 -13.18 -10.43 6.83
N THR A 104 -11.85 -10.34 6.83
CA THR A 104 -11.01 -10.82 5.72
C THR A 104 -10.51 -12.25 5.93
N GLY A 105 -10.50 -12.72 7.19
CA GLY A 105 -10.03 -14.06 7.56
C GLY A 105 -8.51 -14.17 7.69
N ILE A 106 -7.78 -13.05 7.61
CA ILE A 106 -6.32 -13.07 7.82
C ILE A 106 -5.98 -13.03 9.32
N PRO A 107 -4.88 -13.66 9.74
CA PRO A 107 -4.46 -13.62 11.13
C PRO A 107 -4.21 -12.19 11.64
N LEU A 108 -4.69 -11.90 12.86
CA LEU A 108 -4.56 -10.57 13.51
C LEU A 108 -3.14 -10.00 13.48
N HIS A 109 -2.15 -10.83 13.79
CA HIS A 109 -0.74 -10.42 13.82
C HIS A 109 -0.22 -9.92 12.47
N ILE A 110 -0.80 -10.37 11.35
CA ILE A 110 -0.45 -9.89 10.02
C ILE A 110 -1.03 -8.49 9.81
N VAL A 111 -2.30 -8.25 10.19
CA VAL A 111 -2.90 -6.90 10.11
C VAL A 111 -2.10 -5.90 10.94
N VAL A 112 -1.72 -6.28 12.16
CA VAL A 112 -0.87 -5.46 13.03
C VAL A 112 0.51 -5.25 12.39
N ALA A 113 1.13 -6.30 11.83
CA ALA A 113 2.42 -6.19 11.16
C ALA A 113 2.40 -5.20 10.00
N TYR A 114 1.35 -5.19 9.17
CA TYR A 114 1.24 -4.24 8.05
C TYR A 114 1.13 -2.79 8.47
N ASN A 115 0.48 -2.51 9.61
CA ASN A 115 0.46 -1.16 10.18
C ASN A 115 1.85 -0.69 10.61
N THR A 116 2.76 -1.61 10.93
CA THR A 116 4.17 -1.30 11.25
C THR A 116 5.10 -1.35 10.04
N PHE A 117 4.84 -2.24 9.08
CA PHE A 117 5.67 -2.39 7.88
C PHE A 117 5.66 -1.14 7.01
N LEU A 118 4.51 -0.46 6.92
CA LEU A 118 4.43 0.83 6.23
C LEU A 118 5.38 1.85 6.86
N ASP A 119 5.54 1.87 8.19
CA ASP A 119 6.49 2.78 8.85
C ASP A 119 7.95 2.39 8.62
N LEU A 120 8.24 1.08 8.54
CA LEU A 120 9.62 0.57 8.42
C LEU A 120 10.15 0.56 6.98
N PHE A 121 9.27 0.39 6.00
CA PHE A 121 9.64 0.14 4.61
C PHE A 121 9.19 1.23 3.64
N SER A 122 8.50 2.27 4.11
CA SER A 122 8.16 3.41 3.24
C SER A 122 9.29 4.44 3.17
N GLY A 123 9.57 4.90 1.96
CA GLY A 123 10.26 6.15 1.69
C GLY A 123 9.24 7.27 1.49
N CYS A 124 9.62 8.51 1.81
CA CYS A 124 8.75 9.64 1.50
C CYS A 124 9.53 10.86 1.02
N ILE A 125 8.90 11.59 0.09
CA ILE A 125 9.32 12.93 -0.31
C ILE A 125 8.16 13.85 0.04
N SER A 126 8.43 14.91 0.80
CA SER A 126 7.41 15.90 1.16
C SER A 126 7.86 17.29 0.77
N GLY A 127 6.90 18.14 0.38
CA GLY A 127 7.20 19.49 -0.03
C GLY A 127 6.02 20.43 0.17
N GLY A 128 6.35 21.71 0.32
CA GLY A 128 5.39 22.78 0.47
C GLY A 128 5.82 24.00 -0.34
N ALA A 129 4.91 24.57 -1.11
CA ALA A 129 5.18 25.76 -1.91
C ALA A 129 4.11 26.82 -1.63
N ARG A 130 4.56 28.05 -1.35
CA ARG A 130 3.67 29.21 -1.35
C ARG A 130 3.48 29.65 -2.80
N VAL A 131 2.25 29.63 -3.28
CA VAL A 131 1.92 30.08 -4.62
C VAL A 131 1.01 31.31 -4.55
N ALA A 132 1.16 32.21 -5.51
CA ALA A 132 0.28 33.36 -5.65
C ALA A 132 -1.16 32.90 -5.93
N ALA A 133 -2.12 33.58 -5.33
CA ALA A 133 -3.55 33.42 -5.57
C ALA A 133 -4.14 34.76 -6.03
N CYS A 134 -5.36 34.74 -6.57
CA CYS A 134 -6.02 35.95 -7.06
C CYS A 134 -6.16 37.01 -5.94
N ALA A 135 -6.14 38.29 -6.35
CA ALA A 135 -6.32 39.45 -5.48
C ALA A 135 -5.27 39.60 -4.36
N GLY A 136 -3.98 39.39 -4.67
CA GLY A 136 -2.87 39.64 -3.74
C GLY A 136 -2.76 38.65 -2.58
N LYS A 137 -3.53 37.55 -2.63
CA LYS A 137 -3.48 36.48 -1.63
C LYS A 137 -2.41 35.46 -2.01
N SER A 138 -1.90 34.71 -1.04
CA SER A 138 -1.06 33.53 -1.29
C SER A 138 -1.71 32.29 -0.70
N LYS A 139 -1.58 31.15 -1.38
CA LYS A 139 -2.01 29.84 -0.87
C LYS A 139 -0.79 28.94 -0.70
N VAL A 140 -0.79 28.11 0.33
CA VAL A 140 0.23 27.07 0.51
C VAL A 140 -0.29 25.80 -0.14
N ILE A 141 0.49 25.23 -1.04
CA ILE A 141 0.28 23.88 -1.58
C ILE A 141 1.20 22.95 -0.80
N HIS A 142 0.65 21.82 -0.35
CA HIS A 142 1.39 20.75 0.29
C HIS A 142 1.24 19.47 -0.55
N PHE A 143 2.34 18.78 -0.78
CA PHE A 143 2.37 17.54 -1.55
C PHE A 143 3.32 16.54 -0.89
N ARG A 144 3.01 15.25 -1.06
CA ARG A 144 3.83 14.16 -0.58
C ARG A 144 3.81 13.03 -1.60
N ASN A 145 4.98 12.41 -1.78
CA ASN A 145 5.12 11.10 -2.38
C ASN A 145 5.37 10.09 -1.26
N LEU A 146 4.80 8.90 -1.41
CA LEU A 146 5.02 7.77 -0.52
C LEU A 146 5.44 6.60 -1.40
N ASP A 147 6.67 6.16 -1.23
CA ASP A 147 7.30 5.11 -2.03
C ASP A 147 7.43 3.85 -1.18
N TRP A 148 7.08 2.69 -1.74
CA TRP A 148 7.28 1.40 -1.08
C TRP A 148 7.53 0.31 -2.13
N ASP A 149 8.34 -0.69 -1.79
CA ASP A 149 8.68 -1.81 -2.67
C ASP A 149 7.76 -3.02 -2.40
N MET A 150 6.46 -2.80 -2.50
CA MET A 150 5.39 -3.81 -2.30
C MET A 150 4.25 -3.56 -3.29
N GLU A 151 4.49 -3.93 -4.55
CA GLU A 151 3.54 -3.73 -5.67
C GLU A 151 2.08 -4.12 -5.35
N PRO A 152 1.78 -5.24 -4.66
CA PRO A 152 0.40 -5.59 -4.33
C PRO A 152 -0.37 -4.55 -3.50
N LEU A 153 0.32 -3.69 -2.73
CA LEU A 153 -0.34 -2.62 -1.95
C LEU A 153 -0.82 -1.46 -2.83
N ARG A 154 -0.30 -1.32 -4.05
CA ARG A 154 -0.70 -0.25 -4.98
C ARG A 154 -2.17 -0.33 -5.35
N ASP A 155 -2.71 -1.54 -5.39
CA ASP A 155 -4.11 -1.82 -5.77
C ASP A 155 -5.08 -1.56 -4.62
N MET A 156 -4.54 -1.42 -3.41
CA MET A 156 -5.31 -1.18 -2.19
C MET A 156 -5.25 0.28 -1.74
N ILE A 157 -4.72 1.20 -2.57
CA ILE A 157 -4.74 2.62 -2.26
C ILE A 157 -6.20 3.09 -2.31
N ILE A 158 -6.65 3.70 -1.23
CA ILE A 158 -7.98 4.27 -1.09
C ILE A 158 -7.91 5.67 -0.50
N ARG A 159 -8.98 6.43 -0.67
CA ARG A 159 -9.23 7.68 0.04
C ARG A 159 -10.33 7.46 1.05
N VAL A 160 -10.24 8.11 2.20
CA VAL A 160 -11.18 7.93 3.30
C VAL A 160 -11.70 9.29 3.77
N GLU A 161 -13.02 9.43 3.90
CA GLU A 161 -13.63 10.51 4.68
C GLU A 161 -14.19 9.94 5.98
N TYR A 162 -13.82 10.53 7.11
CA TYR A 162 -14.35 10.15 8.40
C TYR A 162 -15.60 10.98 8.72
N MET A 163 -16.67 10.31 9.14
CA MET A 163 -17.99 10.89 9.34
C MET A 163 -18.42 10.76 10.81
N ILE A 164 -19.09 11.78 11.35
CA ILE A 164 -19.82 11.71 12.63
C ILE A 164 -21.21 12.30 12.40
N GLY A 165 -22.28 11.51 12.64
CA GLY A 165 -23.66 11.98 12.49
C GLY A 165 -23.97 12.52 11.09
N GLY A 166 -23.41 11.90 10.05
CA GLY A 166 -23.59 12.31 8.65
C GLY A 166 -22.75 13.51 8.20
N ARG A 167 -21.83 14.02 9.03
CA ARG A 167 -20.92 15.13 8.68
C ARG A 167 -19.48 14.66 8.57
N VAL A 168 -18.78 15.11 7.53
CA VAL A 168 -17.33 14.88 7.38
C VAL A 168 -16.58 15.64 8.47
N VAL A 169 -15.79 14.92 9.27
CA VAL A 169 -14.95 15.48 10.34
C VAL A 169 -13.45 15.41 10.01
N ALA A 170 -13.03 14.50 9.14
CA ALA A 170 -11.66 14.40 8.66
C ALA A 170 -11.59 13.79 7.23
N ARG A 171 -10.50 14.08 6.53
CA ARG A 171 -10.14 13.60 5.18
C ARG A 171 -8.66 13.25 5.12
#